data_AF-A0A4Z1J8C6-F1
#
_entry.id   AF-A0A4Z1J8C6-F1
#
_cell.length_a   1.000
_cell.length_b   1.000
_cell.length_c   1.000
_cell.angle_alpha   90.00
_cell.angle_beta   90.00
_cell.angle_gamma   90.00
#
_symmetry.space_group_name_H-M   'P 1'
#
loop_
_entity.id
_entity.type
_entity.pdbx_description
1 polymer ?
#
loop_
_entity_poly.entity_id
_entity_poly.type
_entity_poly.pdbx_seq_one_letter_code
_entity_poly.pdbx_strand_id
1 'polypeptide(L)'
;MYATFSTNASHPISGPRFSQILQKLPSSEPLNNDTLLSNFNHFTTPTLSHLLALLTHTTQNFPPENTSLIVIDSFSTLIDSAFPRNADSTSTPKKPGVPNPSSRKFPLLQYLINALQKLATTRNIAIIILTQCVTKMRPGLGAALIPSISATAWEQGLGCRVALFRDWGWDDDEGKKVDGVRFAQVIKVDSTTLSEGRGIFAAFVIGKVGISSITPSQGSPLLSRPAPAVALPTQRRKRAEFEIPDSEDDEDYGWAEEDEELPPMPPQWQGSEDVLAPPQGDSEDELAL
;
A
#
# COMPACT_ATOMS: atom_id res chain seq x y z
N MET A 1 22.72 11.95 24.07
CA MET A 1 23.05 11.68 22.66
C MET A 1 22.19 10.49 22.25
N TYR A 2 21.37 10.64 21.21
CA TYR A 2 20.26 9.72 20.94
C TYR A 2 20.62 8.76 19.79
N ALA A 3 20.48 7.46 20.02
CA ALA A 3 20.69 6.48 18.96
C ALA A 3 19.47 6.41 18.04
N THR A 4 19.73 6.29 16.74
CA THR A 4 18.70 6.03 15.72
C THR A 4 18.90 4.63 15.19
N PHE A 5 17.80 3.91 15.08
CA PHE A 5 17.76 2.56 14.55
C PHE A 5 16.97 2.58 13.24
N SER A 6 17.51 1.97 12.19
CA SER A 6 16.85 1.85 10.89
C SER A 6 16.90 0.42 10.39
N THR A 7 15.74 -0.07 9.96
CA THR A 7 15.59 -1.36 9.29
C THR A 7 15.11 -1.14 7.87
N ASN A 8 15.73 -1.87 6.95
CA ASN A 8 15.44 -1.77 5.55
C ASN A 8 14.99 -3.11 4.98
N ALA A 9 13.85 -3.08 4.29
CA ALA A 9 13.25 -4.24 3.66
C ALA A 9 13.56 -4.37 2.16
N SER A 10 13.86 -3.28 1.45
CA SER A 10 13.78 -3.27 -0.02
C SER A 10 14.96 -2.56 -0.72
N HIS A 11 15.47 -1.45 -0.19
CA HIS A 11 16.41 -0.58 -0.92
C HIS A 11 17.49 -0.01 -0.02
N PRO A 12 18.77 -0.39 -0.16
CA PRO A 12 19.82 0.03 0.77
C PRO A 12 19.90 1.54 0.95
N ILE A 13 20.26 1.97 2.17
CA ILE A 13 20.44 3.39 2.48
C ILE A 13 21.52 3.98 1.56
N SER A 14 21.19 5.08 0.89
CA SER A 14 22.14 5.82 0.06
C SER A 14 23.19 6.49 0.94
N GLY A 15 24.36 5.86 1.07
CA GLY A 15 25.53 6.41 1.78
C GLY A 15 25.87 7.85 1.35
N PRO A 16 26.00 8.15 0.04
CA PRO A 16 26.29 9.51 -0.42
C PRO A 16 25.26 10.55 0.05
N ARG A 17 23.97 10.20 -0.01
CA ARG A 17 22.90 11.10 0.43
C ARG A 17 22.92 11.29 1.94
N PHE A 18 23.16 10.23 2.70
CA PHE A 18 23.26 10.31 4.16
C PHE A 18 24.43 11.19 4.59
N SER A 19 25.61 11.01 4.00
CA SER A 19 26.78 11.86 4.26
C SER A 19 26.55 13.33 3.93
N GLN A 20 25.87 13.64 2.82
CA GLN A 20 25.53 15.02 2.45
C GLN A 20 24.62 15.70 3.48
N ILE A 21 23.67 14.96 4.05
CA ILE A 21 22.78 15.46 5.10
C ILE A 21 23.57 15.71 6.40
N LEU A 22 24.43 14.78 6.80
CA LEU A 22 25.24 14.91 8.02
C LEU A 22 26.18 16.13 7.98
N GLN A 23 26.81 16.40 6.83
CA GLN A 23 27.72 17.55 6.66
C GLN A 23 27.06 18.92 6.85
N LYS A 24 25.74 18.99 6.73
CA LYS A 24 24.97 20.23 6.73
C LYS A 24 24.05 20.36 7.93
N LEU A 25 24.11 19.40 8.86
CA LEU A 25 23.37 19.50 10.11
C LEU A 25 23.83 20.77 10.85
N PRO A 26 22.92 21.67 11.23
CA PRO A 26 23.27 22.87 11.98
C PRO A 26 23.62 22.44 13.41
N SER A 27 24.86 22.03 13.64
CA SER A 27 25.31 21.62 14.96
C SER A 27 25.90 22.81 15.71
N SER A 28 25.33 23.11 16.88
CA SER A 28 25.83 24.12 17.84
C SER A 28 27.25 23.80 18.35
N GLU A 29 27.68 22.55 18.18
CA GLU A 29 29.05 22.08 18.44
C GLU A 29 29.52 21.26 17.23
N PRO A 30 30.82 21.25 16.91
CA PRO A 30 31.35 20.44 15.82
C PRO A 30 31.32 18.95 16.21
N LEU A 31 30.15 18.31 16.07
CA LEU A 31 30.07 16.87 16.26
C LEU A 31 30.79 16.17 15.11
N ASN A 32 31.80 15.36 15.43
CA ASN A 32 32.51 14.59 14.42
C ASN A 32 31.53 13.61 13.74
N ASN A 33 31.54 13.54 12.40
CA ASN A 33 30.71 12.64 11.62
C ASN A 33 30.81 11.18 12.10
N ASP A 34 31.99 10.74 12.55
CA ASP A 34 32.19 9.38 13.07
C ASP A 34 31.32 9.11 14.30
N THR A 35 31.13 10.11 15.16
CA THR A 35 30.26 10.00 16.34
C THR A 35 28.78 10.00 15.97
N LEU A 36 28.38 10.71 14.91
CA LEU A 36 27.01 10.64 14.40
C LEU A 36 26.72 9.26 13.81
N LEU A 37 27.67 8.70 13.07
CA LEU A 37 27.57 7.38 12.47
C LEU A 37 27.55 6.27 13.53
N SER A 38 28.33 6.38 14.61
CA SER A 38 28.30 5.38 15.69
C SER A 38 26.97 5.33 16.44
N ASN A 39 26.18 6.41 16.40
CA ASN A 39 24.82 6.45 16.97
C ASN A 39 23.75 5.90 16.02
N PHE A 40 24.10 5.65 14.75
CA PHE A 40 23.18 5.15 13.75
C PHE A 40 23.37 3.63 13.56
N ASN A 41 22.37 2.86 13.98
CA ASN A 41 22.36 1.41 13.87
C ASN A 41 21.47 1.00 12.69
N HIS A 42 22.05 0.30 11.71
CA HIS A 42 21.34 -0.14 10.51
C HIS A 42 21.29 -1.66 10.41
N PHE A 43 20.10 -2.18 10.11
CA PHE A 43 19.87 -3.60 9.87
C PHE A 43 19.14 -3.80 8.54
N THR A 44 19.55 -4.84 7.80
CA THR A 44 18.80 -5.30 6.63
C THR A 44 17.93 -6.48 7.07
N THR A 45 16.62 -6.35 6.88
CA THR A 45 15.64 -7.39 7.22
C THR A 45 14.98 -7.87 5.94
N PRO A 46 15.55 -8.90 5.26
CA PRO A 46 15.10 -9.29 3.93
C PRO A 46 13.74 -10.01 3.94
N THR A 47 13.29 -10.51 5.10
CA THR A 47 11.98 -11.17 5.24
C THR A 47 11.25 -10.65 6.47
N LEU A 48 9.93 -10.82 6.47
CA LEU A 48 9.07 -10.47 7.61
C LEU A 48 9.51 -11.19 8.89
N SER A 49 9.96 -12.45 8.79
CA SER A 49 10.48 -13.21 9.93
C SER A 49 11.73 -12.57 10.55
N HIS A 50 12.64 -12.01 9.75
CA HIS A 50 13.81 -11.29 10.28
C HIS A 50 13.39 -10.04 11.04
N LEU A 51 12.44 -9.27 10.49
CA LEU A 51 11.93 -8.08 11.16
C LEU A 51 11.21 -8.44 12.47
N LEU A 52 10.38 -9.47 12.46
CA LEU A 52 9.71 -9.98 13.67
C LEU A 52 10.74 -10.42 14.71
N ALA A 53 11.70 -11.25 14.33
CA ALA A 53 12.77 -11.70 15.22
C ALA A 53 13.47 -10.51 15.89
N LEU A 54 13.79 -9.48 15.12
CA LEU A 54 14.46 -8.28 15.61
C LEU A 54 13.59 -7.49 16.60
N LEU A 55 12.31 -7.28 16.28
CA LEU A 55 11.43 -6.42 17.09
C LEU A 55 10.81 -7.13 18.30
N THR A 56 10.57 -8.45 18.22
CA THR A 56 9.81 -9.20 19.23
C THR A 56 10.71 -10.03 20.13
N HIS A 57 11.91 -10.39 19.67
CA HIS A 57 12.93 -11.04 20.50
C HIS A 57 14.00 -10.03 20.89
N THR A 58 13.57 -8.96 21.57
CA THR A 58 14.47 -8.01 22.19
C THR A 58 15.35 -8.76 23.20
N THR A 59 16.62 -8.97 22.85
CA THR A 59 17.63 -9.33 23.86
C THR A 59 17.74 -8.18 24.86
N GLN A 60 18.34 -8.42 26.04
CA GLN A 60 18.48 -7.36 27.06
C GLN A 60 19.08 -6.05 26.48
N ASN A 61 19.91 -6.17 25.44
CA ASN A 61 20.64 -5.06 24.84
C ASN A 61 20.01 -4.52 23.55
N PHE A 62 18.83 -4.99 23.15
CA PHE A 62 18.18 -4.57 21.91
C PHE A 62 16.77 -3.99 22.15
N PRO A 63 16.41 -2.83 21.55
CA PRO A 63 17.32 -1.87 20.90
C PRO A 63 18.37 -1.34 21.89
N PRO A 64 19.50 -0.79 21.41
CA PRO A 64 20.52 -0.22 22.29
C PRO A 64 19.94 0.80 23.27
N GLU A 65 20.56 0.92 24.45
CA GLU A 65 20.22 1.98 25.40
C GLU A 65 20.30 3.35 24.71
N ASN A 66 19.42 4.28 25.09
CA ASN A 66 19.30 5.62 24.49
C ASN A 66 18.85 5.65 23.02
N THR A 67 18.29 4.57 22.49
CA THR A 67 17.55 4.63 21.22
C THR A 67 16.35 5.55 21.36
N SER A 68 16.22 6.55 20.48
CA SER A 68 15.09 7.49 20.47
C SER A 68 14.15 7.30 19.30
N LEU A 69 14.65 6.72 18.21
CA LEU A 69 13.94 6.60 16.95
C LEU A 69 14.22 5.24 16.31
N ILE A 70 13.15 4.57 15.90
CA ILE A 70 13.15 3.38 15.06
C ILE A 70 12.49 3.73 13.72
N VAL A 71 13.16 3.44 12.62
CA VAL A 71 12.63 3.59 11.26
C VAL A 71 12.51 2.21 10.63
N ILE A 72 11.30 1.85 10.21
CA ILE A 72 11.01 0.63 9.43
C ILE A 72 10.69 1.06 8.01
N ASP A 73 11.64 0.88 7.11
CA ASP A 73 11.48 1.24 5.70
C ASP A 73 10.79 0.11 4.92
N SER A 74 9.88 0.51 4.03
CA SER A 74 9.18 -0.35 3.08
C SER A 74 8.48 -1.56 3.71
N PHE A 75 7.81 -1.37 4.84
CA PHE A 75 7.14 -2.47 5.56
C PHE A 75 6.12 -3.24 4.70
N SER A 76 5.43 -2.55 3.78
CA SER A 76 4.48 -3.18 2.86
C SER A 76 5.12 -4.27 2.00
N THR A 77 6.38 -4.13 1.58
CA THR A 77 7.03 -5.13 0.73
C THR A 77 7.26 -6.46 1.47
N LEU A 78 7.53 -6.40 2.78
CA LEU A 78 7.66 -7.61 3.61
C LEU A 78 6.33 -8.34 3.76
N ILE A 79 5.24 -7.59 3.91
CA ILE A 79 3.89 -8.16 4.03
C ILE A 79 3.46 -8.75 2.69
N ASP A 80 3.60 -8.01 1.59
CA ASP A 80 3.21 -8.47 0.26
C ASP A 80 4.04 -9.69 -0.18
N SER A 81 5.31 -9.77 0.22
CA SER A 81 6.16 -10.95 -0.04
C SER A 81 5.80 -12.16 0.83
N ALA A 82 5.43 -11.96 2.10
CA ALA A 82 5.09 -13.06 3.01
C ALA A 82 3.66 -13.58 2.80
N PHE A 83 2.76 -12.72 2.31
CA PHE A 83 1.37 -13.02 2.03
C PHE A 83 0.99 -12.55 0.61
N PRO A 84 1.45 -13.25 -0.44
CA PRO A 84 1.14 -12.88 -1.81
C PRO A 84 -0.36 -12.97 -2.08
N ARG A 85 -0.89 -11.97 -2.80
CA ARG A 85 -2.34 -11.87 -3.10
C ARG A 85 -2.84 -12.96 -4.06
N ASN A 86 -1.93 -13.56 -4.84
CA ASN A 86 -2.23 -14.51 -5.91
C ASN A 86 -1.61 -15.90 -5.65
N ALA A 87 -1.49 -16.34 -4.40
CA ALA A 87 -1.04 -17.70 -4.10
C ALA A 87 -2.12 -18.71 -4.54
N ASP A 88 -2.09 -19.07 -5.84
CA ASP A 88 -2.80 -20.15 -6.52
C ASP A 88 -4.21 -20.47 -5.98
N SER A 89 -5.20 -19.65 -6.33
CA SER A 89 -6.62 -20.02 -6.17
C SER A 89 -7.09 -21.06 -7.20
N THR A 90 -6.27 -21.40 -8.20
CA THR A 90 -6.66 -22.23 -9.34
C THR A 90 -6.14 -23.67 -9.32
N SER A 91 -5.25 -24.07 -8.39
CA SER A 91 -4.60 -25.40 -8.48
C SER A 91 -4.85 -26.35 -7.30
N THR A 92 -5.50 -25.91 -6.21
CA THR A 92 -5.79 -26.81 -5.09
C THR A 92 -7.27 -26.82 -4.74
N PRO A 93 -7.97 -27.97 -4.84
CA PRO A 93 -9.35 -28.07 -4.35
C PRO A 93 -9.38 -27.71 -2.86
N LYS A 94 -10.11 -26.64 -2.53
CA LYS A 94 -10.30 -26.15 -1.16
C LYS A 94 -10.92 -27.29 -0.33
N LYS A 95 -10.10 -27.99 0.47
CA LYS A 95 -10.63 -28.93 1.47
C LYS A 95 -11.40 -28.12 2.52
N PRO A 96 -12.67 -28.46 2.81
CA PRO A 96 -13.42 -27.81 3.88
C PRO A 96 -12.62 -27.88 5.19
N GLY A 97 -12.39 -26.73 5.83
CA GLY A 97 -11.73 -26.65 7.14
C GLY A 97 -10.22 -26.36 7.14
N VAL A 98 -9.56 -26.16 5.99
CA VAL A 98 -8.17 -25.66 5.96
C VAL A 98 -8.17 -24.12 5.93
N PRO A 99 -7.63 -23.43 6.96
CA PRO A 99 -7.59 -21.97 6.98
C PRO A 99 -6.78 -21.42 5.80
N ASN A 100 -7.32 -20.41 5.11
CA ASN A 100 -6.63 -19.71 4.05
C ASN A 100 -5.29 -19.18 4.59
N PRO A 101 -4.12 -19.54 4.01
CA PRO A 101 -2.83 -19.04 4.48
C PRO A 101 -2.76 -17.50 4.50
N SER A 102 -3.52 -16.80 3.65
CA SER A 102 -3.60 -15.34 3.67
C SER A 102 -4.28 -14.77 4.92
N SER A 103 -5.16 -15.52 5.58
CA SER A 103 -5.87 -15.05 6.79
C SER A 103 -4.95 -14.91 8.00
N ARG A 104 -3.76 -15.55 7.97
CA ARG A 104 -2.73 -15.40 9.00
C ARG A 104 -2.10 -14.00 9.03
N LYS A 105 -2.27 -13.20 7.96
CA LYS A 105 -1.80 -11.82 7.85
C LYS A 105 -2.39 -10.93 8.95
N PHE A 106 -3.70 -11.01 9.20
CA PHE A 106 -4.37 -10.08 10.13
C PHE A 106 -3.97 -10.27 11.59
N PRO A 107 -3.98 -11.50 12.15
CA PRO A 107 -3.49 -11.72 13.51
C PRO A 107 -2.02 -11.31 13.67
N LEU A 108 -1.21 -11.49 12.63
CA LEU A 108 0.19 -11.09 12.65
C LEU A 108 0.36 -9.58 12.67
N LEU A 109 -0.39 -8.84 11.84
CA LEU A 109 -0.39 -7.38 11.84
C LEU A 109 -0.85 -6.82 13.19
N GLN A 110 -1.89 -7.41 13.78
CA GLN A 110 -2.36 -7.06 15.13
C GLN A 110 -1.29 -7.32 16.20
N TYR A 111 -0.62 -8.48 16.14
CA TYR A 111 0.47 -8.80 17.06
C TYR A 111 1.63 -7.82 16.93
N LEU A 112 2.04 -7.50 15.70
CA LEU A 112 3.14 -6.61 15.42
C LEU A 112 2.85 -5.18 15.89
N ILE A 113 1.67 -4.63 15.59
CA ILE A 113 1.35 -3.25 16.01
C ILE A 113 1.31 -3.14 17.53
N ASN A 114 0.79 -4.16 18.23
CA ASN A 114 0.80 -4.21 19.69
C ASN A 114 2.23 -4.29 20.25
N ALA A 115 3.11 -5.10 19.64
CA ALA A 115 4.51 -5.19 20.04
C ALA A 115 5.24 -3.86 19.84
N LEU A 116 5.01 -3.16 18.73
CA LEU A 116 5.58 -1.85 18.44
C LEU A 116 5.09 -0.78 19.41
N GLN A 117 3.79 -0.73 19.69
CA GLN A 117 3.21 0.19 20.67
C GLN A 117 3.80 -0.04 22.08
N LYS A 118 3.90 -1.31 22.49
CA LYS A 118 4.52 -1.69 23.76
C LYS A 118 5.99 -1.24 23.81
N LEU A 119 6.76 -1.47 22.74
CA LEU A 119 8.16 -1.06 22.66
C LEU A 119 8.30 0.47 22.74
N ALA A 120 7.50 1.21 21.97
CA ALA A 120 7.48 2.67 21.97
C ALA A 120 7.17 3.24 23.35
N THR A 121 6.19 2.66 24.05
CA THR A 121 5.74 3.13 25.37
C THR A 121 6.74 2.76 26.47
N THR A 122 7.27 1.53 26.45
CA THR A 122 8.17 1.01 27.50
C THR A 122 9.51 1.72 27.49
N ARG A 123 10.01 2.09 26.31
CA ARG A 123 11.34 2.70 26.16
C ARG A 123 11.31 4.17 25.71
N ASN A 124 10.12 4.78 25.61
CA ASN A 124 9.94 6.15 25.13
C ASN A 124 10.62 6.38 23.76
N ILE A 125 10.31 5.50 22.80
CA ILE A 125 10.91 5.50 21.46
C ILE A 125 9.87 5.91 20.43
N ALA A 126 10.23 6.83 19.54
CA ALA A 126 9.44 7.14 18.36
C ALA A 126 9.64 6.04 17.29
N ILE A 127 8.54 5.56 16.70
CA ILE A 127 8.60 4.53 15.64
C ILE A 127 7.95 5.09 14.39
N ILE A 128 8.72 5.12 13.29
CA ILE A 128 8.26 5.54 11.96
C ILE A 128 8.22 4.31 11.06
N ILE A 129 7.09 4.11 10.39
CA ILE A 129 6.89 3.01 9.44
C ILE A 129 6.58 3.61 8.07
N LEU A 130 7.36 3.23 7.07
CA LEU A 130 7.14 3.64 5.68
C LEU A 130 6.41 2.52 4.95
N THR A 131 5.26 2.86 4.36
CA THR A 131 4.43 1.94 3.57
C THR A 131 4.14 2.52 2.20
N GLN A 132 3.94 1.63 1.23
CA GLN A 132 3.57 2.02 -0.13
C GLN A 132 2.05 2.14 -0.28
N CYS A 133 1.64 2.80 -1.36
CA CYS A 133 0.26 2.80 -1.84
C CYS A 133 0.10 1.87 -3.03
N VAL A 134 -1.09 1.33 -3.20
CA VAL A 134 -1.51 0.54 -4.37
C VAL A 134 -2.72 1.18 -5.04
N THR A 135 -2.84 0.98 -6.34
CA THR A 135 -4.00 1.45 -7.09
C THR A 135 -5.12 0.41 -7.00
N LYS A 136 -6.28 0.82 -6.49
CA LYS A 136 -7.51 0.02 -6.50
C LYS A 136 -8.47 0.59 -7.55
N MET A 137 -8.91 -0.26 -8.47
CA MET A 137 -10.02 0.06 -9.37
C MET A 137 -11.31 -0.02 -8.56
N ARG A 138 -12.14 1.02 -8.64
CA ARG A 138 -13.49 1.03 -8.09
C ARG A 138 -14.47 1.09 -9.26
N PRO A 139 -15.34 0.09 -9.45
CA PRO A 139 -16.36 0.12 -10.49
C PRO A 139 -17.15 1.44 -10.46
N GLY A 140 -17.27 2.10 -11.61
CA GLY A 140 -17.94 3.40 -11.73
C GLY A 140 -17.22 4.62 -11.13
N LEU A 141 -16.21 4.45 -10.29
CA LEU A 141 -15.46 5.54 -9.63
C LEU A 141 -14.00 5.64 -10.09
N GLY A 142 -13.52 4.69 -10.90
CA GLY A 142 -12.19 4.70 -11.50
C GLY A 142 -11.07 4.30 -10.54
N ALA A 143 -9.86 4.81 -10.80
CA ALA A 143 -8.67 4.50 -10.04
C ALA A 143 -8.55 5.31 -8.75
N ALA A 144 -8.36 4.62 -7.63
CA ALA A 144 -8.05 5.25 -6.35
C ALA A 144 -6.72 4.72 -5.81
N LEU A 145 -5.85 5.63 -5.36
CA LEU A 145 -4.68 5.25 -4.56
C LEU A 145 -5.15 4.95 -3.14
N ILE A 146 -4.83 3.74 -2.67
CA ILE A 146 -5.10 3.29 -1.32
C ILE A 146 -3.80 2.79 -0.68
N PRO A 147 -3.73 2.69 0.65
CA PRO A 147 -2.60 2.06 1.34
C PRO A 147 -2.43 0.59 0.91
N SER A 148 -1.19 0.10 0.80
CA SER A 148 -0.96 -1.33 0.49
C SER A 148 -1.40 -2.27 1.61
N ILE A 149 -1.36 -1.78 2.85
CA ILE A 149 -1.86 -2.49 4.03
C ILE A 149 -3.11 -1.77 4.49
N SER A 150 -4.26 -2.44 4.42
CA SER A 150 -5.58 -1.89 4.76
C SER A 150 -6.33 -2.80 5.73
N ALA A 151 -5.65 -3.20 6.81
CA ALA A 151 -6.26 -4.00 7.88
C ALA A 151 -6.74 -3.09 9.02
N THR A 152 -7.98 -3.25 9.47
CA THR A 152 -8.60 -2.40 10.51
C THR A 152 -7.77 -2.38 11.80
N ALA A 153 -7.34 -3.57 12.26
CA ALA A 153 -6.45 -3.75 13.41
C ALA A 153 -5.15 -2.92 13.30
N TRP A 154 -4.54 -2.95 12.11
CA TRP A 154 -3.31 -2.22 11.82
C TRP A 154 -3.56 -0.71 11.86
N GLU A 155 -4.59 -0.25 11.15
CA GLU A 155 -4.94 1.17 11.06
C GLU A 155 -5.31 1.77 12.42
N GLN A 156 -6.05 1.04 13.26
CA GLN A 156 -6.41 1.49 14.59
C GLN A 156 -5.19 1.67 15.50
N GLY A 157 -4.19 0.78 15.40
CA GLY A 157 -2.99 0.85 16.23
C GLY A 157 -2.00 1.97 15.85
N LEU A 158 -2.15 2.61 14.69
CA LEU A 158 -1.31 3.76 14.30
C LEU A 158 -1.72 5.03 15.07
N GLY A 159 -0.78 5.67 15.77
CA GLY A 159 -1.05 6.93 16.47
C GLY A 159 -1.22 8.12 15.52
N CYS A 160 -0.34 8.22 14.52
CA CYS A 160 -0.37 9.27 13.50
C CYS A 160 -0.15 8.67 12.11
N ARG A 161 -0.76 9.29 11.10
CA ARG A 161 -0.60 8.91 9.70
C ARG A 161 -0.44 10.13 8.81
N VAL A 162 0.60 10.09 7.97
CA VAL A 162 0.89 11.14 6.99
C VAL A 162 0.95 10.51 5.61
N ALA A 163 0.22 11.07 4.64
CA ALA A 163 0.40 10.75 3.22
C ALA A 163 1.34 11.76 2.58
N LEU A 164 2.23 11.24 1.72
CA LEU A 164 3.16 12.04 0.95
C LEU A 164 2.71 12.05 -0.51
N PHE A 165 2.53 13.24 -1.05
CA PHE A 165 2.15 13.46 -2.44
C PHE A 165 3.32 14.10 -3.17
N ARG A 166 3.51 13.69 -4.42
CA ARG A 166 4.32 14.41 -5.38
C ARG A 166 3.38 15.29 -6.17
N ASP A 167 3.65 16.59 -6.20
CA ASP A 167 2.87 17.49 -7.06
C ASP A 167 3.69 17.90 -8.27
N TRP A 168 2.98 18.09 -9.36
CA TRP A 168 3.50 18.54 -10.64
C TRP A 168 2.71 19.77 -11.05
N GLY A 169 3.34 20.94 -10.98
CA GLY A 169 2.78 22.16 -11.56
C GLY A 169 2.36 23.22 -10.56
N TRP A 170 3.20 23.46 -9.54
CA TRP A 170 3.06 24.66 -8.73
C TRP A 170 3.83 25.82 -9.36
N ASP A 171 3.34 27.05 -9.21
CA ASP A 171 3.99 28.26 -9.69
C ASP A 171 4.44 29.10 -8.49
N ASP A 172 5.60 29.77 -8.60
CA ASP A 172 6.08 30.74 -7.61
C ASP A 172 5.35 32.09 -7.73
N ASP A 173 5.73 33.06 -6.91
CA ASP A 173 5.15 34.41 -6.90
C ASP A 173 5.33 35.14 -8.24
N GLU A 174 6.32 34.73 -9.03
CA GLU A 174 6.60 35.23 -10.36
C GLU A 174 5.88 34.42 -11.47
N GLY A 175 5.04 33.45 -11.10
CA GLY A 175 4.28 32.62 -12.05
C GLY A 175 5.12 31.57 -12.76
N LYS A 176 6.31 31.24 -12.23
CA LYS A 176 7.20 30.23 -12.80
C LYS A 176 7.01 28.89 -12.09
N LYS A 177 6.96 27.83 -12.88
CA LYS A 177 6.84 26.46 -12.37
C LYS A 177 7.96 26.12 -11.41
N VAL A 178 7.59 25.79 -10.18
CA VAL A 178 8.46 25.22 -9.16
C VAL A 178 8.44 23.70 -9.33
N ASP A 179 9.52 23.17 -9.88
CA ASP A 179 9.71 21.73 -10.01
C ASP A 179 10.11 21.10 -8.67
N GLY A 180 9.69 19.85 -8.45
CA GLY A 180 10.13 19.03 -7.31
C GLY A 180 9.41 19.28 -5.98
N VAL A 181 8.31 20.04 -6.00
CA VAL A 181 7.44 20.26 -4.83
C VAL A 181 6.76 18.96 -4.41
N ARG A 182 6.70 18.73 -3.10
CA ARG A 182 6.00 17.61 -2.47
C ARG A 182 5.12 18.13 -1.35
N PHE A 183 4.07 17.37 -1.03
CA PHE A 183 3.18 17.68 0.08
C PHE A 183 3.13 16.53 1.07
N ALA A 184 3.03 16.89 2.34
CA ALA A 184 2.65 15.99 3.42
C ALA A 184 1.25 16.37 3.88
N GLN A 185 0.32 15.43 3.87
CA GLN A 185 -1.02 15.59 4.44
C GLN A 185 -1.14 14.71 5.67
N VAL A 186 -1.54 15.30 6.78
CA VAL A 186 -1.90 14.54 7.97
C VAL A 186 -3.28 13.91 7.77
N ILE A 187 -3.34 12.58 7.75
CA ILE A 187 -4.57 11.79 7.60
C ILE A 187 -5.13 11.40 8.97
N LYS A 188 -4.25 11.13 9.95
CA LYS A 188 -4.64 10.64 11.27
C LYS A 188 -3.78 11.27 12.36
N VAL A 189 -4.40 11.70 13.45
CA VAL A 189 -3.74 12.21 14.67
C VAL A 189 -4.46 11.62 15.89
N ASP A 190 -3.72 11.14 16.89
CA ASP A 190 -4.24 10.60 18.15
C ASP A 190 -5.46 9.69 17.95
N SER A 191 -5.30 8.68 17.09
CA SER A 191 -6.35 7.71 16.78
C SER A 191 -7.56 8.25 15.98
N THR A 192 -7.61 9.55 15.70
CA THR A 192 -8.71 10.22 14.98
C THR A 192 -8.33 10.47 13.52
N THR A 193 -9.12 9.94 12.59
CA THR A 193 -8.97 10.19 11.16
C THR A 193 -9.53 11.55 10.80
N LEU A 194 -8.73 12.40 10.16
CA LEU A 194 -9.16 13.68 9.63
C LEU A 194 -9.92 13.47 8.32
N SER A 195 -11.10 14.11 8.20
CA SER A 195 -11.90 14.06 6.99
C SER A 195 -11.17 14.64 5.78
N GLU A 196 -11.44 14.09 4.59
CA GLU A 196 -10.95 14.61 3.32
C GLU A 196 -11.26 16.12 3.20
N GLY A 197 -10.23 16.91 2.86
CA GLY A 197 -10.34 18.38 2.76
C GLY A 197 -10.15 19.17 4.07
N ARG A 198 -10.04 18.51 5.24
CA ARG A 198 -9.62 19.17 6.51
C ARG A 198 -8.20 18.81 6.95
N GLY A 199 -7.45 18.13 6.10
CA GLY A 199 -6.07 17.74 6.36
C GLY A 199 -5.17 18.96 6.61
N ILE A 200 -4.27 18.87 7.58
CA ILE A 200 -3.15 19.80 7.68
C ILE A 200 -2.17 19.44 6.56
N PHE A 201 -1.87 20.41 5.70
CA PHE A 201 -0.92 20.26 4.60
C PHE A 201 0.38 21.01 4.90
N ALA A 202 1.51 20.37 4.60
CA ALA A 202 2.82 21.00 4.60
C ALA A 202 3.50 20.75 3.26
N ALA A 203 3.93 21.83 2.60
CA ALA A 203 4.71 21.75 1.38
C ALA A 203 6.21 21.65 1.70
N PHE A 204 6.95 20.88 0.92
CA PHE A 204 8.39 20.76 1.06
C PHE A 204 9.08 20.43 -0.26
N VAL A 205 10.35 20.81 -0.37
CA VAL A 205 11.24 20.43 -1.46
C VAL A 205 12.31 19.47 -0.94
N ILE A 206 12.74 18.54 -1.78
CA ILE A 206 13.92 17.71 -1.51
C ILE A 206 15.08 18.27 -2.31
N GLY A 207 15.99 18.97 -1.63
CA GLY A 207 17.22 19.47 -2.20
C GLY A 207 18.39 18.49 -2.02
N LYS A 208 19.59 18.93 -2.44
CA LYS A 208 20.84 18.17 -2.24
C LYS A 208 21.16 17.89 -0.78
N VAL A 209 20.68 18.75 0.11
CA VAL A 209 21.02 18.78 1.53
C VAL A 209 19.93 18.15 2.41
N GLY A 210 18.86 17.64 1.80
CA GLY A 210 17.73 17.05 2.52
C GLY A 210 16.42 17.77 2.23
N ILE A 211 15.56 17.84 3.25
CA ILE A 211 14.20 18.37 3.13
C ILE A 211 14.19 19.82 3.61
N SER A 212 13.48 20.69 2.89
CA SER A 212 13.28 22.09 3.27
C SER A 212 11.81 22.45 3.13
N SER A 213 11.27 23.12 4.16
CA SER A 213 9.90 23.63 4.14
C SER A 213 9.78 24.77 3.13
N ILE A 214 8.63 24.83 2.48
CA ILE A 214 8.24 25.94 1.61
C ILE A 214 6.91 26.45 2.13
N THR A 215 6.84 27.73 2.46
CA THR A 215 5.57 28.37 2.76
C THR A 215 4.86 28.61 1.44
N PRO A 216 3.65 28.05 1.23
CA PRO A 216 2.84 28.42 0.08
C PRO A 216 2.61 29.93 0.13
N SER A 217 3.07 30.65 -0.90
CA SER A 217 2.51 31.96 -1.16
C SER A 217 1.04 31.80 -1.54
N GLN A 218 0.24 32.85 -1.42
CA GLN A 218 -1.23 32.77 -1.47
C GLN A 218 -1.83 32.28 -2.82
N GLY A 219 -1.04 31.75 -3.75
CA GLY A 219 -1.49 30.90 -4.84
C GLY A 219 -1.79 29.48 -4.36
N SER A 220 -2.95 29.31 -3.74
CA SER A 220 -3.47 27.98 -3.35
C SER A 220 -3.35 27.02 -4.54
N PRO A 221 -2.78 25.80 -4.36
CA PRO A 221 -2.96 24.78 -5.37
C PRO A 221 -4.47 24.60 -5.53
N LEU A 222 -4.94 24.73 -6.77
CA LEU A 222 -6.23 24.21 -7.18
C LEU A 222 -6.12 22.70 -7.10
N LEU A 223 -6.13 22.14 -5.88
CA LEU A 223 -6.65 20.80 -5.69
C LEU A 223 -8.05 20.88 -6.27
N SER A 224 -8.22 20.32 -7.46
CA SER A 224 -9.51 20.21 -8.12
C SER A 224 -10.43 19.52 -7.12
N ARG A 225 -11.24 20.33 -6.43
CA ARG A 225 -12.34 19.87 -5.59
C ARG A 225 -13.09 18.84 -6.43
N PRO A 226 -13.17 17.57 -6.01
CA PRO A 226 -14.05 16.65 -6.72
C PRO A 226 -15.43 17.32 -6.75
N ALA A 227 -15.98 17.45 -7.95
CA ALA A 227 -17.33 17.97 -8.12
C ALA A 227 -18.24 17.19 -7.17
N PRO A 228 -19.16 17.86 -6.44
CA PRO A 228 -20.06 17.15 -5.56
C PRO A 228 -20.74 16.07 -6.38
N ALA A 229 -20.52 14.80 -6.00
CA ALA A 229 -21.24 13.68 -6.59
C ALA A 229 -22.73 14.03 -6.51
N VAL A 230 -23.37 14.11 -7.67
CA VAL A 230 -24.81 14.27 -7.75
C VAL A 230 -25.41 13.08 -7.01
N ALA A 231 -25.95 13.35 -5.82
CA ALA A 231 -26.60 12.34 -5.01
C ALA A 231 -27.82 11.82 -5.79
N LEU A 232 -27.71 10.62 -6.34
CA LEU A 232 -28.87 9.86 -6.79
C LEU A 232 -29.71 9.51 -5.54
N PRO A 233 -31.05 9.72 -5.58
CA PRO A 233 -31.89 9.63 -4.41
C PRO A 233 -31.97 8.19 -3.90
N THR A 234 -31.49 7.97 -2.68
CA THR A 234 -31.72 6.74 -1.93
C THR A 234 -33.19 6.67 -1.52
N GLN A 235 -33.96 5.79 -2.15
CA GLN A 235 -35.30 5.47 -1.68
C GLN A 235 -35.20 4.79 -0.31
N ARG A 236 -35.66 5.51 0.71
CA ARG A 236 -35.87 5.02 2.07
C ARG A 236 -36.87 3.86 2.06
N ARG A 237 -36.46 2.68 2.51
CA ARG A 237 -37.39 1.69 3.09
C ARG A 237 -37.05 1.50 4.58
N LYS A 238 -38.13 1.45 5.36
CA LYS A 238 -38.18 1.59 6.82
C LYS A 238 -37.40 0.51 7.57
N ARG A 239 -36.75 0.98 8.63
CA ARG A 239 -36.06 0.26 9.72
C ARG A 239 -36.90 -0.87 10.33
N ALA A 240 -36.30 -2.05 10.44
CA ALA A 240 -36.57 -3.03 11.49
C ALA A 240 -35.22 -3.36 12.16
N GLU A 241 -35.20 -3.14 13.48
CA GLU A 241 -34.43 -3.76 14.57
C GLU A 241 -32.99 -4.27 14.37
N PHE A 242 -32.16 -3.88 15.34
CA PHE A 242 -30.74 -4.17 15.52
C PHE A 242 -30.45 -5.67 15.69
N GLU A 243 -29.64 -6.23 14.79
CA GLU A 243 -28.58 -7.18 15.14
C GLU A 243 -27.33 -6.76 14.36
N ILE A 244 -26.19 -6.69 15.05
CA ILE A 244 -24.90 -6.25 14.52
C ILE A 244 -24.39 -7.36 13.60
N PRO A 245 -24.22 -7.15 12.29
CA PRO A 245 -23.48 -8.10 11.49
C PRO A 245 -22.00 -7.96 11.87
N ASP A 246 -21.38 -9.06 12.29
CA ASP A 246 -19.94 -9.20 12.25
C ASP A 246 -19.49 -8.82 10.84
N SER A 247 -18.83 -7.66 10.73
CA SER A 247 -18.24 -7.24 9.47
C SER A 247 -17.05 -8.16 9.23
N GLU A 248 -17.28 -9.21 8.45
CA GLU A 248 -16.20 -9.95 7.80
C GLU A 248 -15.30 -8.91 7.09
N ASP A 249 -14.01 -9.06 7.34
CA ASP A 249 -12.94 -8.23 6.81
C ASP A 249 -12.90 -8.47 5.30
N ASP A 250 -13.68 -7.70 4.54
CA ASP A 250 -13.83 -7.73 3.07
C ASP A 250 -12.53 -7.28 2.36
N GLU A 251 -11.41 -7.94 2.67
CA GLU A 251 -10.29 -8.13 1.77
C GLU A 251 -10.55 -9.34 0.83
N ASP A 252 -11.80 -9.78 0.65
CA ASP A 252 -12.17 -10.71 -0.42
C ASP A 252 -12.24 -9.95 -1.75
N TYR A 253 -11.12 -9.94 -2.46
CA TYR A 253 -10.97 -9.32 -3.76
C TYR A 253 -11.79 -10.11 -4.78
N GLY A 254 -13.02 -9.65 -5.03
CA GLY A 254 -13.87 -10.12 -6.11
C GLY A 254 -13.23 -9.97 -7.50
N TRP A 255 -12.42 -10.95 -7.87
CA TRP A 255 -12.08 -11.30 -9.24
C TRP A 255 -12.18 -12.81 -9.42
N ALA A 256 -13.43 -13.27 -9.41
CA ALA A 256 -14.02 -14.48 -10.00
C ALA A 256 -15.44 -14.50 -9.40
N GLU A 257 -16.52 -14.14 -10.06
CA GLU A 257 -17.00 -14.53 -11.38
C GLU A 257 -17.98 -13.44 -11.86
N GLU A 258 -17.61 -12.65 -12.87
CA GLU A 258 -18.58 -11.93 -13.71
C GLU A 258 -18.11 -12.07 -15.16
N ASP A 259 -17.94 -13.33 -15.59
CA ASP A 259 -17.77 -13.68 -17.01
C ASP A 259 -18.46 -15.04 -17.27
N GLU A 260 -19.75 -15.17 -16.93
CA GLU A 260 -20.60 -16.21 -17.54
C GLU A 260 -22.10 -15.90 -17.51
N GLU A 261 -22.51 -14.75 -18.04
CA GLU A 261 -23.80 -14.67 -18.75
C GLU A 261 -23.50 -14.31 -20.21
N LEU A 262 -22.92 -15.28 -20.91
CA LEU A 262 -22.97 -15.29 -22.37
C LEU A 262 -24.44 -15.22 -22.77
N PRO A 263 -24.84 -14.32 -23.69
CA PRO A 263 -26.20 -14.34 -24.23
C PRO A 263 -26.48 -15.75 -24.76
N PRO A 264 -27.71 -16.26 -24.59
CA PRO A 264 -28.04 -17.61 -25.03
C PRO A 264 -27.60 -17.76 -26.48
N MET A 265 -26.79 -18.79 -26.73
CA MET A 265 -26.34 -19.14 -28.06
C MET A 265 -27.55 -19.13 -29.00
N PRO A 266 -27.51 -18.42 -30.13
CA PRO A 266 -28.63 -18.42 -31.05
C PRO A 266 -28.92 -19.89 -31.45
N PRO A 267 -30.20 -20.29 -31.56
CA PRO A 267 -30.56 -21.66 -31.88
C PRO A 267 -29.80 -22.09 -33.13
N GLN A 268 -29.08 -23.21 -32.98
CA GLN A 268 -28.30 -23.85 -34.02
C GLN A 268 -29.15 -23.94 -35.28
N TRP A 269 -28.65 -23.39 -36.39
CA TRP A 269 -29.20 -23.64 -37.70
C TRP A 269 -29.14 -25.15 -37.92
N GLN A 270 -30.30 -25.81 -37.82
CA GLN A 270 -30.49 -27.17 -38.27
C GLN A 270 -29.98 -27.25 -39.69
N GLY A 271 -29.03 -28.17 -39.91
CA GLY A 271 -28.38 -28.37 -41.18
C GLY A 271 -29.41 -28.54 -42.28
N SER A 272 -29.36 -27.66 -43.27
CA SER A 272 -29.74 -28.06 -44.62
C SER A 272 -28.68 -29.07 -45.07
N GLU A 273 -29.07 -30.34 -44.96
CA GLU A 273 -28.52 -31.43 -45.75
C GLU A 273 -28.49 -31.03 -47.24
N ASP A 274 -27.36 -30.47 -47.70
CA ASP A 274 -27.06 -30.43 -49.12
C ASP A 274 -26.76 -31.88 -49.55
N VAL A 275 -27.77 -32.51 -50.13
CA VAL A 275 -27.66 -33.76 -50.87
C VAL A 275 -26.76 -33.52 -52.09
N LEU A 276 -25.46 -33.75 -51.93
CA LEU A 276 -24.54 -33.93 -53.04
C LEU A 276 -24.78 -35.32 -53.64
N ALA A 277 -25.66 -35.39 -54.63
CA ALA A 277 -25.74 -36.53 -55.52
C ALA A 277 -24.39 -36.71 -56.24
N PRO A 278 -23.77 -37.89 -56.22
CA PRO A 278 -22.61 -38.15 -57.07
C PRO A 278 -23.04 -38.23 -58.54
N PRO A 279 -22.27 -37.67 -59.48
CA PRO A 279 -22.57 -37.80 -60.90
C PRO A 279 -22.41 -39.26 -61.33
N GLN A 280 -23.44 -39.79 -62.01
CA GLN A 280 -23.35 -41.01 -62.80
C GLN A 280 -22.41 -40.75 -63.98
N GLY A 281 -21.21 -41.32 -63.91
CA GLY A 281 -20.30 -41.45 -65.05
C GLY A 281 -20.53 -42.81 -65.69
N ASP A 282 -21.14 -42.80 -66.88
CA ASP A 282 -21.22 -43.95 -67.77
C ASP A 282 -19.85 -44.26 -68.41
N SER A 283 -19.63 -45.56 -68.62
CA SER A 283 -18.75 -46.21 -69.62
C SER A 283 -17.23 -46.07 -69.45
N GLU A 284 -16.37 -47.03 -69.80
CA GLU A 284 -16.40 -48.47 -70.14
C GLU A 284 -14.89 -48.84 -70.27
N ASP A 285 -14.54 -50.10 -70.01
CA ASP A 285 -13.38 -50.85 -70.53
C ASP A 285 -11.92 -50.35 -70.33
N GLU A 286 -11.04 -51.16 -69.71
CA GLU A 286 -10.28 -52.22 -70.40
C GLU A 286 -9.22 -52.91 -69.49
N LEU A 287 -9.10 -54.23 -69.65
CA LEU A 287 -7.96 -55.14 -69.38
C LEU A 287 -7.57 -55.53 -67.94
N ALA A 288 -7.81 -56.81 -67.60
CA ALA A 288 -6.75 -57.84 -67.66
C ALA A 288 -7.28 -59.28 -67.44
N LEU A 289 -6.83 -60.16 -68.35
CA LEU A 289 -6.87 -61.64 -68.40
C LEU A 289 -7.92 -62.30 -69.31
#